data_AF-A0A925K0E6-F1
#
_entry.id   AF-A0A925K0E6-F1
#
_cell.length_a   1.000
_cell.length_b   1.000
_cell.length_c   1.000
_cell.angle_alpha   90.00
_cell.angle_beta   90.00
_cell.angle_gamma   90.00
#
_symmetry.space_group_name_H-M   'P 1'
#
loop_
_entity.id
_entity.type
_entity.pdbx_description
1 polymer ?
#
loop_
_entity_poly.entity_id
_entity_poly.type
_entity_poly.pdbx_seq_one_letter_code
_entity_poly.pdbx_strand_id
1 'polypeptide(L)'
;MNRTAPDTRFILITRPLSKTLSALLSAALILIPVLPANSAYGRGSRTPASAQRLARSAMPTAAPLVPSITATKTDSFPDPDGDNKAEPGDTITYTVTITNNGTDATNVVFNDTVDPNTTLVPGSVQTQPIASNDSYNVLGNVRIQPNAAAGLLANDCDPDNGGPCNSAGLTASGPSSSANGGDVTVNADGSFSYNPPAGYEGPDSFTYTVTDPTGKTDTATATFTVNEMVWFVDNAAPPGDGRLTSPFNNLASLNGVGDPDESFDVIYILQG
;
A
#
# COMPACT_ATOMS: atom_id res chain seq x y z
N MET A 1 16.40 -32.91 28.03
CA MET A 1 15.14 -32.16 27.98
C MET A 1 15.47 -30.72 27.63
N ASN A 2 15.50 -30.38 26.34
CA ASN A 2 15.62 -28.98 25.92
C ASN A 2 14.21 -28.55 25.51
N ARG A 3 13.46 -27.98 26.45
CA ARG A 3 12.17 -27.35 26.14
C ARG A 3 12.52 -26.04 25.45
N THR A 4 12.61 -26.06 24.12
CA THR A 4 12.60 -24.84 23.32
C THR A 4 11.34 -24.06 23.72
N ALA A 5 11.55 -22.81 24.13
CA ALA A 5 10.46 -21.90 24.43
C ALA A 5 9.51 -21.84 23.21
N PRO A 6 8.19 -21.66 23.39
CA PRO A 6 7.30 -21.40 22.27
C PRO A 6 7.82 -20.15 21.55
N ASP A 7 8.33 -20.33 20.34
CA ASP A 7 8.92 -19.27 19.53
C ASP A 7 7.78 -18.32 19.13
N THR A 8 7.55 -17.32 19.97
CA THR A 8 6.47 -16.35 19.81
C THR A 8 7.01 -15.25 18.91
N ARG A 9 6.55 -15.22 17.66
CA ARG A 9 6.89 -14.14 16.71
C ARG A 9 5.77 -13.10 16.74
N PHE A 10 6.16 -11.83 16.69
CA PHE A 10 5.27 -10.68 16.79
C PHE A 10 5.16 -10.02 15.43
N ILE A 11 3.95 -9.57 15.06
CA ILE A 11 3.80 -8.52 14.06
C ILE A 11 3.37 -7.27 14.80
N LEU A 12 4.20 -6.23 14.72
CA LEU A 12 3.92 -4.94 15.32
C LEU A 12 3.60 -3.94 14.20
N ILE A 13 2.32 -3.59 14.09
CA ILE A 13 1.88 -2.54 13.18
C ILE A 13 1.77 -1.25 14.00
N THR A 14 2.81 -0.41 13.93
CA THR A 14 2.89 0.87 14.65
C THR A 14 2.17 2.02 13.95
N ARG A 15 1.89 1.89 12.64
CA ARG A 15 1.20 2.88 11.81
C ARG A 15 -0.31 2.59 11.71
N PRO A 16 -1.14 3.60 11.36
CA PRO A 16 -2.56 3.38 11.16
C PRO A 16 -2.80 2.39 10.02
N LEU A 17 -3.41 1.24 10.31
CA LEU A 17 -4.08 0.45 9.28
C LEU A 17 -5.27 1.27 8.78
N SER A 18 -5.19 1.79 7.56
CA SER A 18 -6.30 2.56 6.96
C SER A 18 -7.56 1.70 6.82
N LYS A 19 -8.71 2.37 6.74
CA LYS A 19 -10.01 1.75 6.56
C LYS A 19 -10.04 1.05 5.20
N THR A 20 -10.18 -0.28 5.18
CA THR A 20 -10.02 -1.21 4.02
C THR A 20 -8.60 -1.67 3.69
N LEU A 21 -7.76 -1.90 4.70
CA LEU A 21 -6.47 -2.56 4.51
C LEU A 21 -6.43 -3.98 5.10
N SER A 22 -5.86 -4.91 4.34
CA SER A 22 -5.59 -6.28 4.75
C SER A 22 -4.08 -6.53 4.73
N ALA A 23 -3.49 -6.87 5.88
CA ALA A 23 -2.14 -7.42 5.91
C ALA A 23 -2.23 -8.94 5.83
N LEU A 24 -1.59 -9.53 4.82
CA LEU A 24 -1.49 -10.97 4.65
C LEU A 24 -0.13 -11.45 5.15
N LEU A 25 -0.14 -12.24 6.21
CA LEU A 25 1.03 -12.96 6.71
C LEU A 25 0.99 -14.38 6.18
N SER A 26 2.10 -14.85 5.62
CA SER A 26 2.33 -16.26 5.31
C SER A 26 3.47 -16.79 6.16
N ALA A 27 3.34 -18.01 6.68
CA ALA A 27 4.39 -18.69 7.43
C ALA A 27 4.39 -20.19 7.10
N ALA A 28 5.56 -20.82 7.06
CA ALA A 28 5.68 -22.26 6.86
C ALA A 28 6.18 -22.93 8.14
N LEU A 29 5.56 -24.02 8.52
CA LEU A 29 5.93 -24.84 9.67
C LEU A 29 6.13 -26.30 9.23
N ILE A 30 7.03 -27.02 9.86
CA ILE A 30 7.25 -28.45 9.65
C ILE A 30 6.66 -29.22 10.83
N LEU A 31 5.81 -30.22 10.55
CA LEU A 31 5.28 -31.09 11.60
C LEU A 31 6.39 -32.02 12.12
N ILE A 32 6.58 -32.04 13.43
CA ILE A 32 7.60 -32.84 14.10
C ILE A 32 7.01 -34.21 14.47
N PRO A 33 7.74 -35.32 14.30
CA PRO A 33 7.29 -36.62 14.80
C PRO A 33 7.17 -36.62 16.33
N VAL A 34 5.97 -36.92 16.85
CA VAL A 34 5.71 -37.16 18.27
C VAL A 34 5.48 -38.65 18.51
N LEU A 35 6.27 -39.27 19.41
CA LEU A 35 5.99 -40.61 19.94
C LEU A 35 5.09 -40.50 21.18
N PRO A 36 4.06 -41.35 21.31
CA PRO A 36 2.78 -41.32 20.61
C PRO A 36 1.69 -40.59 21.44
N ALA A 37 0.85 -39.78 20.79
CA ALA A 37 -0.58 -39.62 21.11
C ALA A 37 -1.25 -38.70 20.06
N ASN A 38 -1.89 -39.33 19.08
CA ASN A 38 -3.08 -38.88 18.36
C ASN A 38 -3.46 -37.40 18.45
N SER A 39 -2.76 -36.54 17.71
CA SER A 39 -3.31 -35.25 17.29
C SER A 39 -2.80 -34.96 15.89
N ALA A 40 -3.35 -35.69 14.92
CA ALA A 40 -3.17 -35.35 13.52
C ALA A 40 -3.70 -33.92 13.31
N TYR A 41 -2.91 -33.06 12.71
CA TYR A 41 -3.29 -31.67 12.49
C TYR A 41 -4.24 -31.60 11.30
N GLY A 42 -5.54 -31.46 11.57
CA GLY A 42 -6.56 -31.37 10.52
C GLY A 42 -6.68 -29.97 9.93
N ARG A 43 -7.06 -29.85 8.65
CA ARG A 43 -7.38 -28.54 8.03
C ARG A 43 -8.45 -27.81 8.84
N GLY A 44 -8.22 -26.54 9.16
CA GLY A 44 -9.16 -25.78 9.99
C GLY A 44 -8.99 -24.27 9.92
N SER A 45 -10.11 -23.56 9.84
CA SER A 45 -10.18 -22.12 10.16
C SER A 45 -10.26 -21.98 11.68
N ARG A 46 -9.22 -21.44 12.30
CA ARG A 46 -9.24 -21.08 13.73
C ARG A 46 -9.30 -19.56 13.84
N THR A 47 -10.20 -19.06 14.68
CA THR A 47 -10.14 -17.67 15.14
C THR A 47 -8.95 -17.55 16.11
N PRO A 48 -7.91 -16.76 15.80
CA PRO A 48 -6.84 -16.49 16.76
C PRO A 48 -7.36 -15.68 17.96
N ALA A 49 -6.60 -15.70 19.07
CA ALA A 49 -6.90 -14.90 20.25
C ALA A 49 -6.97 -13.41 19.88
N SER A 50 -7.96 -12.72 20.45
CA SER A 50 -8.41 -11.37 20.08
C SER A 50 -7.29 -10.32 20.07
N ALA A 51 -7.29 -9.45 19.06
CA ALA A 51 -6.53 -8.20 19.08
C ALA A 51 -7.11 -7.27 20.16
N GLN A 52 -6.35 -6.94 21.20
CA GLN A 52 -6.82 -6.07 22.29
C GLN A 52 -6.23 -4.65 22.21
N ARG A 53 -7.07 -3.64 22.48
CA ARG A 53 -6.65 -2.26 22.79
C ARG A 53 -7.29 -1.83 24.11
N LEU A 54 -6.48 -1.32 25.05
CA LEU A 54 -6.93 -0.77 26.32
C LEU A 54 -7.78 0.50 26.08
N ALA A 55 -9.07 0.47 26.42
CA ALA A 55 -9.94 1.64 26.38
C ALA A 55 -9.74 2.52 27.63
N ARG A 56 -9.63 3.84 27.48
CA ARG A 56 -9.82 4.81 28.58
C ARG A 56 -11.22 5.43 28.45
N SER A 57 -11.94 5.48 29.56
CA SER A 57 -13.36 5.86 29.67
C SER A 57 -13.56 7.38 29.76
N ALA A 58 -14.45 7.94 28.93
CA ALA A 58 -15.16 9.21 29.17
C ALA A 58 -16.45 9.32 28.29
N MET A 59 -17.41 10.12 28.77
CA MET A 59 -18.85 10.30 28.44
C MET A 59 -19.24 10.61 26.95
N PRO A 60 -20.54 10.58 26.54
CA PRO A 60 -20.95 10.24 25.18
C PRO A 60 -20.83 11.42 24.20
N THR A 61 -20.08 11.23 23.12
CA THR A 61 -19.91 12.22 22.04
C THR A 61 -19.70 11.46 20.72
N ALA A 62 -20.70 11.47 19.84
CA ALA A 62 -20.77 10.65 18.62
C ALA A 62 -20.58 9.13 18.87
N ALA A 63 -21.06 8.27 17.97
CA ALA A 63 -20.60 6.87 18.01
C ALA A 63 -19.07 6.92 17.79
N PRO A 64 -18.24 6.44 18.73
CA PRO A 64 -16.81 6.53 18.56
C PRO A 64 -16.45 5.85 17.24
N LEU A 65 -15.62 6.51 16.45
CA LEU A 65 -14.90 5.89 15.35
C LEU A 65 -14.02 4.81 15.98
N VAL A 66 -14.53 3.57 16.08
CA VAL A 66 -13.81 2.47 16.73
C VAL A 66 -13.03 1.71 15.65
N PRO A 67 -11.74 1.46 15.84
CA PRO A 67 -11.01 0.48 15.05
C PRO A 67 -11.67 -0.91 15.15
N SER A 68 -11.82 -1.59 14.02
CA SER A 68 -12.45 -2.92 13.98
C SER A 68 -11.49 -3.88 13.31
N ILE A 69 -10.63 -4.49 14.13
CA ILE A 69 -9.60 -5.42 13.66
C ILE A 69 -10.12 -6.85 13.75
N THR A 70 -10.10 -7.54 12.63
CA THR A 70 -10.39 -8.98 12.55
C THR A 70 -9.16 -9.70 12.03
N ALA A 71 -8.85 -10.87 12.60
CA ALA A 71 -7.81 -11.74 12.10
C ALA A 71 -8.40 -13.13 11.81
N THR A 72 -8.09 -13.69 10.65
CA THR A 72 -8.44 -15.07 10.28
C THR A 72 -7.15 -15.82 9.97
N LYS A 73 -7.09 -17.09 10.36
CA LYS A 73 -5.96 -17.98 10.07
C LYS A 73 -6.47 -19.21 9.31
N THR A 74 -5.85 -19.50 8.18
CA THR A 74 -6.07 -20.70 7.38
C THR A 74 -4.78 -21.47 7.23
N ASP A 75 -4.90 -22.78 7.01
CA ASP A 75 -3.79 -23.71 6.82
C ASP A 75 -3.91 -24.48 5.51
N SER A 76 -2.76 -24.92 5.01
CA SER A 76 -2.64 -25.79 3.86
C SER A 76 -1.43 -26.70 4.02
N PHE A 77 -1.57 -27.96 3.64
CA PHE A 77 -0.50 -28.97 3.70
C PHE A 77 -0.70 -30.01 2.59
N PRO A 78 0.36 -30.74 2.18
CA PRO A 78 0.23 -31.92 1.34
C PRO A 78 -0.69 -32.95 1.99
N ASP A 79 -1.62 -33.52 1.23
CA ASP A 79 -2.59 -34.51 1.73
C ASP A 79 -2.77 -35.59 0.66
N PRO A 80 -1.78 -36.50 0.51
CA PRO A 80 -1.78 -37.51 -0.54
C PRO A 80 -2.77 -38.64 -0.29
N ASP A 81 -3.17 -38.87 0.97
CA ASP A 81 -4.12 -39.94 1.34
C ASP A 81 -5.57 -39.44 1.46
N GLY A 82 -5.80 -38.13 1.44
CA GLY A 82 -7.11 -37.50 1.39
C GLY A 82 -7.84 -37.51 2.72
N ASP A 83 -7.13 -37.73 3.83
CA ASP A 83 -7.72 -37.84 5.17
C ASP A 83 -7.84 -36.48 5.90
N ASN A 84 -7.48 -35.38 5.21
CA ASN A 84 -7.50 -34.01 5.68
C ASN A 84 -6.60 -33.75 6.91
N LYS A 85 -5.53 -34.53 7.13
CA LYS A 85 -4.53 -34.23 8.15
C LYS A 85 -3.11 -34.15 7.58
N ALA A 86 -2.27 -33.39 8.28
CA ALA A 86 -0.84 -33.34 8.00
C ALA A 86 -0.11 -34.51 8.67
N GLU A 87 0.88 -35.07 7.97
CA GLU A 87 1.78 -36.11 8.48
C GLU A 87 3.11 -35.55 8.99
N PRO A 88 3.82 -36.30 9.87
CA PRO A 88 5.16 -35.91 10.31
C PRO A 88 6.12 -35.71 9.12
N GLY A 89 6.77 -34.55 9.06
CA GLY A 89 7.63 -34.16 7.95
C GLY A 89 6.97 -33.24 6.93
N ASP A 90 5.64 -33.10 6.94
CA ASP A 90 4.95 -32.17 6.06
C ASP A 90 5.25 -30.72 6.40
N THR A 91 5.27 -29.90 5.34
CA THR A 91 5.29 -28.45 5.46
C THR A 91 3.86 -27.93 5.44
N ILE A 92 3.43 -27.35 6.56
CA ILE A 92 2.16 -26.66 6.73
C ILE A 92 2.38 -25.18 6.44
N THR A 93 1.69 -24.67 5.42
CA THR A 93 1.64 -23.25 5.12
C THR A 93 0.43 -22.63 5.83
N TYR A 94 0.67 -21.59 6.61
CA TYR A 94 -0.36 -20.78 7.24
C TYR A 94 -0.48 -19.45 6.52
N THR A 95 -1.72 -19.03 6.31
CA THR A 95 -2.05 -17.67 5.89
C THR A 95 -2.88 -17.02 6.98
N VAL A 96 -2.40 -15.91 7.52
CA VAL A 96 -3.15 -15.05 8.44
C VAL A 96 -3.54 -13.78 7.70
N THR A 97 -4.83 -13.49 7.66
CA THR A 97 -5.34 -12.23 7.14
C THR A 97 -5.76 -11.35 8.31
N ILE A 98 -5.12 -10.18 8.43
CA ILE A 98 -5.50 -9.14 9.41
C ILE A 98 -6.20 -8.04 8.64
N THR A 99 -7.43 -7.72 8.99
CA THR A 99 -8.24 -6.70 8.31
C THR A 99 -8.68 -5.62 9.28
N ASN A 100 -8.55 -4.35 8.89
CA ASN A 100 -9.21 -3.23 9.57
C ASN A 100 -10.49 -2.79 8.83
N ASN A 101 -11.64 -3.14 9.40
CA ASN A 101 -12.97 -2.76 8.91
C ASN A 101 -13.52 -1.50 9.60
N GLY A 102 -12.79 -0.94 10.57
CA GLY A 102 -13.22 0.17 11.40
C GLY A 102 -12.55 1.46 11.00
N THR A 103 -12.10 2.23 11.97
CA THR A 103 -11.24 3.40 11.72
C THR A 103 -9.79 3.07 11.99
N ASP A 104 -8.89 3.98 11.60
CA ASP A 104 -7.45 3.83 11.73
C ASP A 104 -7.02 3.23 13.07
N ALA A 105 -6.33 2.09 12.98
CA ALA A 105 -5.83 1.37 14.14
C ALA A 105 -4.31 1.54 14.22
N THR A 106 -3.82 2.12 15.33
CA THR A 106 -2.39 2.23 15.62
C THR A 106 -1.99 1.27 16.72
N ASN A 107 -0.72 0.81 16.70
CA ASN A 107 -0.14 -0.12 17.68
C ASN A 107 -0.91 -1.45 17.79
N VAL A 108 -1.29 -2.02 16.64
CA VAL A 108 -1.91 -3.34 16.59
C VAL A 108 -0.81 -4.38 16.70
N VAL A 109 -0.93 -5.26 17.70
CA VAL A 109 -0.05 -6.41 17.89
C VAL A 109 -0.85 -7.68 17.64
N PHE A 110 -0.35 -8.53 16.76
CA PHE A 110 -0.90 -9.87 16.53
C PHE A 110 0.04 -10.92 17.14
N ASN A 111 -0.53 -11.77 17.99
CA ASN A 111 0.18 -12.87 18.65
C ASN A 111 -0.37 -14.20 18.15
N ASP A 112 0.50 -14.99 17.53
CA ASP A 112 0.22 -16.37 17.15
C ASP A 112 1.20 -17.29 17.86
N THR A 113 0.67 -18.34 18.49
CA THR A 113 1.49 -19.32 19.20
C THR A 113 1.66 -20.53 18.31
N VAL A 114 2.91 -20.88 18.02
CA VAL A 114 3.26 -22.08 17.27
C VAL A 114 2.78 -23.32 18.02
N ASP A 115 2.14 -24.25 17.30
CA ASP A 115 1.71 -25.52 17.88
C ASP A 115 2.94 -26.31 18.36
N PRO A 116 2.94 -26.87 19.59
CA PRO A 116 4.08 -27.63 20.12
C PRO A 116 4.58 -28.78 19.22
N ASN A 117 3.72 -29.30 18.34
CA ASN A 117 4.04 -30.39 17.41
C ASN A 117 4.63 -29.88 16.08
N THR A 118 4.88 -28.59 15.95
CA THR A 118 5.38 -27.97 14.72
C THR A 118 6.63 -27.14 14.99
N THR A 119 7.51 -27.01 13.98
CA THR A 119 8.67 -26.10 14.01
C THR A 119 8.54 -25.08 12.89
N LEU A 120 8.79 -23.80 13.17
CA LEU A 120 8.83 -22.76 12.14
C LEU A 120 10.00 -22.99 11.16
N VAL A 121 9.71 -22.93 9.86
CA VAL A 121 10.75 -22.88 8.84
C VAL A 121 11.39 -21.50 8.90
N PRO A 122 12.71 -21.38 9.15
CA PRO A 122 13.38 -20.08 9.21
C PRO A 122 13.16 -19.25 7.94
N GLY A 123 12.85 -17.95 8.11
CA GLY A 123 12.62 -17.03 6.99
C GLY A 123 11.29 -17.21 6.25
N SER A 124 10.42 -18.13 6.70
CA SER A 124 9.13 -18.36 6.04
C SER A 124 8.05 -17.36 6.43
N VAL A 125 8.27 -16.56 7.48
CA VAL A 125 7.33 -15.53 7.94
C VAL A 125 7.50 -14.30 7.07
N GLN A 126 6.50 -14.03 6.26
CA GLN A 126 6.48 -12.90 5.32
C GLN A 126 5.13 -12.21 5.37
N THR A 127 5.10 -10.88 5.36
CA THR A 127 3.91 -10.04 5.17
C THR A 127 3.76 -9.63 3.71
N GLN A 128 2.64 -9.03 3.34
CA GLN A 128 2.54 -8.19 2.15
C GLN A 128 2.86 -6.76 2.54
N PRO A 129 3.31 -5.91 1.59
CA PRO A 129 3.38 -4.48 1.83
C PRO A 129 1.98 -3.93 2.15
N ILE A 130 1.96 -2.80 2.83
CA ILE A 130 0.80 -2.00 3.17
C ILE A 130 0.91 -0.71 2.35
N ALA A 131 0.13 -0.63 1.28
CA ALA A 131 0.08 0.53 0.40
C ALA A 131 -0.97 1.55 0.90
N SER A 132 -0.62 2.83 0.91
CA SER A 132 -1.46 3.91 1.40
C SER A 132 -1.68 4.95 0.32
N ASN A 133 -2.94 5.34 0.09
CA ASN A 133 -3.28 6.33 -0.93
C ASN A 133 -2.53 7.66 -0.73
N ASP A 134 -2.20 8.29 -1.86
CA ASP A 134 -1.53 9.57 -1.92
C ASP A 134 -2.45 10.68 -2.42
N SER A 135 -2.13 11.91 -2.04
CA SER A 135 -2.84 13.09 -2.50
C SER A 135 -1.88 14.24 -2.80
N TYR A 136 -2.05 14.85 -3.97
CA TYR A 136 -1.25 15.97 -4.45
C TYR A 136 -2.17 17.09 -4.93
N ASN A 137 -1.83 18.33 -4.57
CA ASN A 137 -2.39 19.52 -5.21
C ASN A 137 -1.40 20.01 -6.26
N VAL A 138 -1.88 20.26 -7.46
CA VAL A 138 -1.04 20.65 -8.60
C VAL A 138 -1.70 21.78 -9.38
N LEU A 139 -0.87 22.50 -10.12
CA LEU A 139 -1.33 23.51 -11.07
C LEU A 139 -1.56 22.86 -12.44
N GLY A 140 -2.61 23.30 -13.13
CA GLY A 140 -2.86 22.96 -14.51
C GLY A 140 -1.67 23.30 -15.42
N ASN A 141 -1.42 22.46 -16.43
CA ASN A 141 -0.33 22.63 -17.40
C ASN A 141 1.11 22.65 -16.82
N VAL A 142 1.26 22.41 -15.52
CA VAL A 142 2.57 22.33 -14.85
C VAL A 142 2.87 20.89 -14.49
N ARG A 143 3.97 20.37 -15.06
CA ARG A 143 4.49 19.06 -14.68
C ARG A 143 5.10 19.11 -13.27
N ILE A 144 4.72 18.15 -12.43
CA ILE A 144 5.36 17.91 -11.13
C ILE A 144 6.30 16.71 -11.18
N GLN A 145 7.31 16.72 -10.30
CA GLN A 145 8.26 15.61 -10.12
C GLN A 145 8.57 15.33 -8.64
N PRO A 146 7.63 14.79 -7.85
CA PRO A 146 7.94 14.41 -6.48
C PRO A 146 9.09 13.39 -6.44
N ASN A 147 10.08 13.68 -5.60
CA ASN A 147 11.19 12.77 -5.34
C ASN A 147 10.75 11.62 -4.43
N ALA A 148 11.59 10.62 -4.21
CA ALA A 148 11.26 9.47 -3.37
C ALA A 148 10.81 9.82 -1.95
N ALA A 149 11.30 10.93 -1.38
CA ALA A 149 10.96 11.34 -0.01
C ALA A 149 9.53 11.92 0.12
N ALA A 150 8.93 12.34 -0.99
CA ALA A 150 7.57 12.88 -1.07
C ALA A 150 6.74 12.17 -2.15
N GLY A 151 7.20 11.00 -2.59
CA GLY A 151 6.62 10.22 -3.67
C GLY A 151 5.72 9.11 -3.14
N LEU A 152 5.39 8.17 -4.02
CA LEU A 152 4.38 7.13 -3.80
C LEU A 152 4.68 6.25 -2.58
N LEU A 153 5.96 5.92 -2.33
CA LEU A 153 6.35 5.02 -1.24
C LEU A 153 6.56 5.72 0.12
N ALA A 154 6.30 7.03 0.22
CA ALA A 154 6.67 7.82 1.40
C ALA A 154 5.84 7.45 2.65
N ASN A 155 4.58 7.07 2.45
CA ASN A 155 3.62 6.67 3.48
C ASN A 155 3.43 5.15 3.58
N ASP A 156 3.89 4.40 2.58
CA ASP A 156 3.83 2.93 2.53
C ASP A 156 4.74 2.25 3.56
N CYS A 157 4.43 0.99 3.86
CA CYS A 157 5.31 0.21 4.72
C CYS A 157 5.20 -1.31 4.55
N ASP A 158 6.22 -2.02 5.00
CA ASP A 158 6.25 -3.48 5.10
C ASP A 158 6.53 -3.90 6.55
N PRO A 159 5.61 -4.63 7.22
CA PRO A 159 5.83 -5.19 8.56
C PRO A 159 6.77 -6.41 8.63
N ASP A 160 7.44 -6.77 7.53
CA ASP A 160 8.21 -8.00 7.40
C ASP A 160 9.18 -8.25 8.56
N ASN A 161 9.32 -9.53 8.94
CA ASN A 161 10.15 -10.00 10.06
C ASN A 161 9.79 -9.43 11.44
N GLY A 162 8.59 -8.88 11.61
CA GLY A 162 8.13 -8.33 12.90
C GLY A 162 8.82 -7.02 13.27
N GLY A 163 9.47 -6.36 12.30
CA GLY A 163 10.07 -5.05 12.46
C GLY A 163 9.02 -3.93 12.51
N PRO A 164 9.41 -2.71 12.92
CA PRO A 164 8.55 -1.56 12.78
C PRO A 164 8.26 -1.29 11.29
N CYS A 165 6.99 -1.04 10.96
CA CYS A 165 6.55 -0.71 9.61
C CYS A 165 7.42 0.41 9.01
N ASN A 166 8.13 0.12 7.91
CA ASN A 166 8.96 1.08 7.17
C ASN A 166 8.92 0.77 5.66
N SER A 167 9.33 1.71 4.82
CA SER A 167 9.32 1.57 3.36
C SER A 167 10.62 1.01 2.78
N ALA A 168 11.52 0.48 3.61
CA ALA A 168 12.82 0.02 3.13
C ALA A 168 12.68 -1.20 2.21
N GLY A 169 13.27 -1.10 1.02
CA GLY A 169 13.23 -2.18 0.03
C GLY A 169 11.92 -2.29 -0.75
N LEU A 170 10.91 -1.47 -0.43
CA LEU A 170 9.72 -1.35 -1.26
C LEU A 170 10.06 -0.76 -2.62
N THR A 171 9.35 -1.20 -3.65
CA THR A 171 9.42 -0.64 -4.99
C THR A 171 8.03 -0.31 -5.53
N ALA A 172 7.95 0.74 -6.36
CA ALA A 172 6.71 1.17 -7.00
C ALA A 172 6.70 0.86 -8.50
N SER A 173 5.52 0.57 -9.04
CA SER A 173 5.27 0.54 -10.48
C SER A 173 3.86 1.06 -10.78
N GLY A 174 3.67 1.68 -11.93
CA GLY A 174 2.40 2.30 -12.28
C GLY A 174 2.22 2.50 -13.79
N PRO A 175 1.07 3.04 -14.21
CA PRO A 175 0.78 3.27 -15.63
C PRO A 175 1.59 4.45 -16.19
N SER A 176 1.54 4.60 -17.52
CA SER A 176 2.11 5.75 -18.22
C SER A 176 1.13 6.91 -18.39
N SER A 177 -0.15 6.74 -18.02
CA SER A 177 -1.18 7.77 -18.10
C SER A 177 -2.13 7.72 -16.91
N SER A 178 -2.64 8.88 -16.51
CA SER A 178 -3.70 9.00 -15.50
C SER A 178 -5.09 8.71 -16.08
N ALA A 179 -6.10 8.67 -15.21
CA ALA A 179 -7.50 8.44 -15.56
C ALA A 179 -8.05 9.48 -16.54
N ASN A 180 -7.61 10.73 -16.45
CA ASN A 180 -8.00 11.80 -17.37
C ASN A 180 -6.99 12.05 -18.50
N GLY A 181 -5.97 11.19 -18.66
CA GLY A 181 -5.03 11.25 -19.80
C GLY A 181 -3.81 12.14 -19.60
N GLY A 182 -3.45 12.47 -18.35
CA GLY A 182 -2.19 13.13 -18.03
C GLY A 182 -1.02 12.15 -18.16
N ASP A 183 0.15 12.64 -18.56
CA ASP A 183 1.35 11.81 -18.72
C ASP A 183 1.94 11.46 -17.35
N VAL A 184 2.15 10.16 -17.10
CA VAL A 184 2.69 9.65 -15.84
C VAL A 184 3.98 8.89 -16.10
N THR A 185 4.95 9.02 -15.19
CA THR A 185 6.12 8.13 -15.14
C THR A 185 6.37 7.78 -13.69
N VAL A 186 6.30 6.50 -13.35
CA VAL A 186 6.59 5.98 -12.00
C VAL A 186 7.95 5.30 -12.01
N ASN A 187 8.82 5.69 -11.07
CA ASN A 187 10.10 5.04 -10.85
C ASN A 187 10.02 4.05 -9.68
N ALA A 188 10.90 3.05 -9.69
CA ALA A 188 10.93 2.00 -8.67
C ALA A 188 11.16 2.54 -7.25
N ASP A 189 11.88 3.65 -7.08
CA ASP A 189 12.13 4.28 -5.77
C ASP A 189 10.94 5.07 -5.22
N GLY A 190 9.80 5.06 -5.91
CA GLY A 190 8.61 5.82 -5.52
C GLY A 190 8.61 7.27 -5.99
N SER A 191 9.70 7.78 -6.55
CA SER A 191 9.65 9.05 -7.28
C SER A 191 8.81 8.90 -8.54
N PHE A 192 8.14 9.98 -8.95
CA PHE A 192 7.33 9.95 -10.16
C PHE A 192 7.28 11.33 -10.81
N SER A 193 6.71 11.36 -12.00
CA SER A 193 6.27 12.61 -12.61
C SER A 193 4.85 12.51 -13.10
N TYR A 194 4.15 13.62 -13.01
CA TYR A 194 2.80 13.78 -13.52
C TYR A 194 2.72 15.10 -14.29
N ASN A 195 2.28 15.04 -15.54
CA ASN A 195 1.95 16.18 -16.36
C ASN A 195 0.43 16.15 -16.60
N PRO A 196 -0.36 17.08 -16.04
CA PRO A 196 -1.80 17.12 -16.27
C PRO A 196 -2.15 17.12 -17.76
N PRO A 197 -3.35 16.64 -18.14
CA PRO A 197 -3.86 16.88 -19.48
C PRO A 197 -3.87 18.38 -19.78
N ALA A 198 -3.58 18.76 -21.03
CA ALA A 198 -3.52 20.18 -21.40
C ALA A 198 -4.89 20.86 -21.21
N GLY A 199 -4.91 21.98 -20.49
CA GLY A 199 -6.13 22.75 -20.21
C GLY A 199 -7.14 22.03 -19.29
N TYR A 200 -6.70 21.06 -18.50
CA TYR A 200 -7.60 20.29 -17.62
C TYR A 200 -7.55 20.76 -16.17
N GLU A 201 -8.71 21.12 -15.61
CA GLU A 201 -8.93 21.30 -14.17
C GLU A 201 -9.81 20.20 -13.59
N GLY A 202 -9.56 19.88 -12.32
CA GLY A 202 -10.37 18.95 -11.56
C GLY A 202 -9.62 17.71 -11.05
N PRO A 203 -10.38 16.71 -10.57
CA PRO A 203 -9.80 15.53 -9.95
C PRO A 203 -9.25 14.54 -10.99
N ASP A 204 -8.00 14.13 -10.80
CA ASP A 204 -7.35 13.10 -11.59
C ASP A 204 -6.71 12.04 -10.69
N SER A 205 -6.42 10.86 -11.24
CA SER A 205 -5.81 9.78 -10.46
C SER A 205 -5.13 8.71 -11.30
N PHE A 206 -4.25 7.94 -10.66
CA PHE A 206 -3.83 6.63 -11.16
C PHE A 206 -3.62 5.66 -10.01
N THR A 207 -3.76 4.37 -10.29
CA THR A 207 -3.44 3.28 -9.35
C THR A 207 -2.01 2.80 -9.59
N TYR A 208 -1.26 2.54 -8.53
CA TYR A 208 0.08 1.98 -8.57
C TYR A 208 0.18 0.72 -7.71
N THR A 209 1.24 -0.06 -7.94
CA THR A 209 1.53 -1.29 -7.22
C THR A 209 2.82 -1.12 -6.43
N VAL A 210 2.74 -1.42 -5.13
CA VAL A 210 3.85 -1.51 -4.19
C VAL A 210 4.31 -2.96 -4.15
N THR A 211 5.60 -3.21 -4.28
CA THR A 211 6.19 -4.55 -4.24
C THR A 211 7.27 -4.62 -3.18
N ASP A 212 7.20 -5.63 -2.30
CA ASP A 212 8.23 -5.89 -1.29
C ASP A 212 9.42 -6.69 -1.85
N PRO A 213 10.54 -6.81 -1.11
CA PRO A 213 11.70 -7.60 -1.55
C PRO A 213 11.45 -9.10 -1.76
N THR A 214 10.34 -9.64 -1.24
CA THR A 214 9.93 -11.05 -1.43
C THR A 214 9.04 -11.24 -2.66
N GLY A 215 8.65 -10.14 -3.31
CA GLY A 215 7.84 -10.13 -4.52
C GLY A 215 6.33 -10.09 -4.26
N LYS A 216 5.88 -9.87 -3.03
CA LYS A 216 4.46 -9.68 -2.76
C LYS A 216 4.08 -8.22 -2.94
N THR A 217 2.79 -8.00 -3.18
CA THR A 217 2.29 -6.72 -3.67
C THR A 217 1.03 -6.25 -2.96
N ASP A 218 0.86 -4.94 -2.92
CA ASP A 218 -0.38 -4.24 -2.58
C ASP A 218 -0.57 -3.05 -3.53
N THR A 219 -1.76 -2.47 -3.59
CA THR A 219 -2.10 -1.37 -4.50
C THR A 219 -2.65 -0.16 -3.77
N ALA A 220 -2.27 1.02 -4.22
CA ALA A 220 -2.81 2.29 -3.75
C ALA A 220 -3.09 3.24 -4.91
N THR A 221 -3.82 4.31 -4.62
CA THR A 221 -4.21 5.32 -5.59
C THR A 221 -3.53 6.65 -5.27
N ALA A 222 -2.85 7.22 -6.27
CA ALA A 222 -2.40 8.60 -6.24
C ALA A 222 -3.51 9.50 -6.81
N THR A 223 -4.03 10.40 -5.99
CA THR A 223 -5.07 11.37 -6.38
C THR A 223 -4.46 12.76 -6.56
N PHE A 224 -4.82 13.42 -7.66
CA PHE A 224 -4.43 14.79 -7.97
C PHE A 224 -5.66 15.68 -7.92
N THR A 225 -5.53 16.82 -7.27
CA THR A 225 -6.44 17.95 -7.44
C THR A 225 -5.72 18.98 -8.31
N VAL A 226 -6.11 19.06 -9.57
CA VAL A 226 -5.58 20.04 -10.53
C VAL A 226 -6.41 21.31 -10.40
N ASN A 227 -5.77 22.38 -9.92
CA ASN A 227 -6.42 23.68 -9.69
C ASN A 227 -5.67 24.74 -10.47
N GLU A 228 -6.38 25.75 -10.98
CA GLU A 228 -5.85 26.92 -11.68
C GLU A 228 -5.02 26.55 -12.93
N MET A 229 -5.06 27.38 -13.97
CA MET A 229 -4.23 27.16 -15.14
C MET A 229 -2.95 27.99 -15.11
N VAL A 230 -1.85 27.37 -15.51
CA VAL A 230 -0.61 28.08 -15.87
C VAL A 230 -0.35 27.93 -17.35
N TRP A 231 -0.51 29.01 -18.10
CA TRP A 231 -0.31 29.02 -19.55
C TRP A 231 1.08 29.53 -19.91
N PHE A 232 1.82 28.77 -20.72
CA PHE A 232 3.15 29.16 -21.20
C PHE A 232 3.11 29.60 -22.66
N VAL A 233 3.68 30.77 -22.95
CA VAL A 233 3.85 31.31 -24.31
C VAL A 233 5.34 31.56 -24.57
N ASP A 234 5.88 30.98 -25.64
CA ASP A 234 7.25 31.16 -26.11
C ASP A 234 7.26 31.35 -27.62
N ASN A 235 7.51 32.57 -28.10
CA ASN A 235 7.50 32.88 -29.53
C ASN A 235 8.59 32.16 -30.34
N ALA A 236 9.61 31.59 -29.68
CA ALA A 236 10.66 30.81 -30.32
C ALA A 236 10.31 29.31 -30.42
N ALA A 237 9.29 28.84 -29.69
CA ALA A 237 8.88 27.45 -29.68
C ALA A 237 8.04 27.06 -30.92
N PRO A 238 7.97 25.77 -31.28
CA PRO A 238 6.94 25.25 -32.19
C PRO A 238 5.53 25.47 -31.62
N PRO A 239 4.47 25.43 -32.44
CA PRO A 239 3.10 25.44 -31.94
C PRO A 239 2.87 24.30 -30.94
N GLY A 240 2.54 24.64 -29.70
CA GLY A 240 2.26 23.70 -28.61
C GLY A 240 0.85 23.82 -28.06
N ASP A 241 0.64 23.21 -26.89
CA ASP A 241 -0.64 23.09 -26.19
C ASP A 241 -0.74 23.94 -24.91
N GLY A 242 0.27 24.79 -24.67
CA GLY A 242 0.28 25.72 -23.55
C GLY A 242 0.94 25.18 -22.28
N ARG A 243 1.37 23.91 -22.26
CA ARG A 243 2.18 23.33 -21.16
C ARG A 243 3.61 23.84 -21.20
N LEU A 244 4.32 23.81 -20.06
CA LEU A 244 5.74 24.22 -20.02
C LEU A 244 6.63 23.42 -20.99
N THR A 245 6.29 22.15 -21.23
CA THR A 245 7.02 21.27 -22.17
C THR A 245 6.61 21.47 -23.64
N SER A 246 5.53 22.20 -23.90
CA SER A 246 4.95 22.43 -25.23
C SER A 246 4.19 23.77 -25.21
N PRO A 247 4.89 24.91 -25.04
CA PRO A 247 4.23 26.20 -24.87
C PRO A 247 3.54 26.64 -26.16
N PHE A 248 2.56 27.55 -26.05
CA PHE A 248 2.04 28.23 -27.23
C PHE A 248 3.14 29.09 -27.87
N ASN A 249 3.14 29.17 -29.20
CA ASN A 249 4.17 29.93 -29.92
C ASN A 249 3.79 31.39 -30.22
N ASN A 250 2.63 31.85 -29.75
CA ASN A 250 2.18 33.22 -29.81
C ASN A 250 0.90 33.40 -28.95
N LEU A 251 0.57 34.65 -28.65
CA LEU A 251 -0.61 35.01 -27.86
C LEU A 251 -1.94 34.68 -28.57
N ALA A 252 -1.98 34.67 -29.90
CA ALA A 252 -3.21 34.33 -30.63
C ALA A 252 -3.59 32.85 -30.46
N SER A 253 -2.60 31.95 -30.38
CA SER A 253 -2.80 30.54 -30.07
C SER A 253 -3.36 30.35 -28.66
N LEU A 254 -2.88 31.10 -27.67
CA LEU A 254 -3.44 31.11 -26.31
C LEU A 254 -4.89 31.62 -26.31
N ASN A 255 -5.17 32.72 -26.99
CA ASN A 255 -6.53 33.28 -27.04
C ASN A 255 -7.55 32.35 -27.73
N GLY A 256 -7.06 31.34 -28.47
CA GLY A 256 -7.90 30.37 -29.18
C GLY A 256 -8.40 29.19 -28.34
N VAL A 257 -7.80 28.90 -27.18
CA VAL A 257 -8.20 27.75 -26.32
C VAL A 257 -9.43 28.02 -25.45
N GLY A 258 -9.94 29.26 -25.42
CA GLY A 258 -11.27 29.55 -24.88
C GLY A 258 -11.43 29.28 -23.39
N ASP A 259 -10.37 29.52 -22.60
CA ASP A 259 -10.42 29.77 -21.15
C ASP A 259 -9.04 30.22 -20.62
N PRO A 260 -8.48 31.38 -21.06
CA PRO A 260 -7.18 31.83 -20.56
C PRO A 260 -7.27 32.81 -19.38
N ASP A 261 -8.47 33.13 -18.90
CA ASP A 261 -8.73 34.26 -18.01
C ASP A 261 -9.77 34.02 -16.89
N GLU A 262 -10.01 32.76 -16.50
CA GLU A 262 -10.64 32.52 -15.20
C GLU A 262 -9.83 33.24 -14.10
N SER A 263 -10.53 33.72 -13.07
CA SER A 263 -9.84 34.40 -11.97
C SER A 263 -8.83 33.44 -11.36
N PHE A 264 -7.58 33.89 -11.22
CA PHE A 264 -6.41 33.16 -10.71
C PHE A 264 -5.53 32.41 -11.73
N ASP A 265 -5.88 32.40 -13.01
CA ASP A 265 -4.98 31.90 -14.06
C ASP A 265 -3.70 32.74 -14.19
N VAL A 266 -2.58 32.05 -14.45
CA VAL A 266 -1.26 32.66 -14.58
C VAL A 266 -0.72 32.45 -15.99
N ILE A 267 -0.37 33.54 -16.68
CA ILE A 267 0.26 33.49 -18.00
C ILE A 267 1.75 33.82 -17.88
N TYR A 268 2.61 32.89 -18.28
CA TYR A 268 4.06 33.11 -18.42
C TYR A 268 4.42 33.32 -19.89
N ILE A 269 4.97 34.51 -20.18
CA ILE A 269 5.57 34.82 -21.48
C ILE A 269 7.08 34.64 -21.35
N LEU A 270 7.61 33.59 -21.95
CA LEU A 270 9.05 33.33 -22.05
C LEU A 270 9.60 34.20 -23.18
N GLN A 271 10.48 35.14 -22.85
CA GLN A 271 11.19 35.92 -23.86
C GLN A 271 12.50 35.20 -24.19
N GLY A 272 12.60 34.71 -25.42
CA GLY A 272 13.86 34.28 -26.04
C GLY A 272 14.73 35.45 -26.44
#